data_AF-A0A1J3D538-F1
#
_entry.id   AF-A0A1J3D538-F1
#
_cell.length_a   1.000
_cell.length_b   1.000
_cell.length_c   1.000
_cell.angle_alpha   90.00
_cell.angle_beta   90.00
_cell.angle_gamma   90.00
#
_symmetry.space_group_name_H-M   'P 1'
#
loop_
_entity.id
_entity.type
_entity.pdbx_description
1 polymer ?
#
loop_
_entity_poly.entity_id
_entity_poly.type
_entity_poly.pdbx_seq_one_letter_code
_entity_poly.pdbx_strand_id
1 'polypeptide(L)' 'SDDGIPKNPFPNGWKGEAGLYAVGFTRKGLFGASLDAMSVAHDIANRWKEESKQQKKTAAARHRRCISHF' A
#
# COMPACT_ATOMS: atom_id res chain seq x y z
N SER A 1 -10.87 11.85 -17.19
CA SER A 1 -9.47 12.20 -17.46
C SER A 1 -9.17 11.67 -18.83
N ASP A 2 -8.95 12.55 -19.80
CA ASP A 2 -8.74 12.17 -21.19
C ASP A 2 -7.27 11.77 -21.45
N ASP A 3 -6.35 12.30 -20.65
CA ASP A 3 -4.90 12.19 -20.91
C ASP A 3 -4.23 10.93 -20.32
N GLY A 4 -4.98 10.05 -19.65
CA GLY A 4 -4.40 8.86 -19.00
C GLY A 4 -3.47 9.14 -17.81
N ILE A 5 -3.49 10.38 -17.27
CA ILE A 5 -2.60 10.83 -16.19
C ILE A 5 -3.35 10.91 -14.85
N PRO A 6 -2.69 10.59 -13.72
CA PRO A 6 -3.26 10.75 -12.40
C PRO A 6 -3.81 12.16 -12.16
N LYS A 7 -5.00 12.25 -11.56
CA LYS A 7 -5.64 13.53 -11.22
C LYS A 7 -4.92 14.25 -10.10
N ASN A 8 -4.30 13.51 -9.19
CA ASN A 8 -3.62 14.07 -8.03
C ASN A 8 -2.25 14.63 -8.44
N PRO A 9 -1.87 15.82 -7.93
CA PRO A 9 -0.57 16.39 -8.23
C PRO A 9 0.56 15.54 -7.62
N PHE A 10 1.73 15.61 -8.24
CA PHE A 10 2.96 15.08 -7.66
C PHE A 10 3.18 15.68 -6.26
N PRO A 11 3.62 14.89 -5.25
CA PRO A 11 4.05 13.49 -5.32
C PRO A 11 2.96 12.46 -5.02
N ASN A 12 1.68 12.84 -4.98
CA ASN A 12 0.61 11.95 -4.50
C ASN A 12 -0.20 11.30 -5.62
N GLY A 13 0.23 11.45 -6.88
CA GLY A 13 -0.43 10.88 -8.07
C GLY A 13 -0.23 9.38 -8.27
N TRP A 14 0.69 8.73 -7.54
CA TRP A 14 1.05 7.33 -7.78
C TRP A 14 0.12 6.32 -7.11
N LYS A 15 -0.69 6.71 -6.12
CA LYS A 15 -1.54 5.81 -5.34
C LYS A 15 -3.00 5.90 -5.79
N GLY A 16 -3.51 4.82 -6.36
CA GLY A 16 -4.92 4.62 -6.68
C GLY A 16 -5.66 3.80 -5.63
N GLU A 17 -6.89 3.44 -5.94
CA GLU A 17 -7.74 2.61 -5.08
C GLU A 17 -7.49 1.11 -5.31
N ALA A 18 -7.93 0.27 -4.36
CA ALA A 18 -7.86 -1.20 -4.45
C ALA A 18 -6.45 -1.77 -4.76
N GLY A 19 -5.38 -1.06 -4.39
CA GLY A 19 -4.00 -1.49 -4.66
C GLY A 19 -3.54 -1.23 -6.10
N LEU A 20 -4.25 -0.40 -6.86
CA LEU A 20 -3.78 0.13 -8.13
C LEU A 20 -2.73 1.21 -7.89
N TYR A 21 -1.64 1.16 -8.65
CA TYR A 21 -0.55 2.14 -8.59
C TYR A 21 -0.20 2.65 -9.99
N ALA A 22 0.16 3.93 -10.08
CA ALA A 22 0.61 4.58 -11.32
C ALA A 22 2.06 5.05 -11.15
N VAL A 23 2.95 4.66 -12.07
CA VAL A 23 4.39 4.97 -11.99
C VAL A 23 4.83 5.70 -13.26
N GLY A 24 5.53 6.84 -13.11
CA GLY A 24 6.11 7.57 -14.23
C GLY A 24 5.15 8.48 -14.99
N PHE A 25 3.91 8.61 -14.52
CA PHE A 25 2.88 9.47 -15.14
C PHE A 25 2.91 10.92 -14.64
N THR A 26 3.93 11.30 -13.87
CA THR A 26 4.03 12.62 -13.24
C THR A 26 4.63 13.71 -14.14
N ARG A 27 5.03 13.37 -15.38
CA ARG A 27 5.73 14.25 -16.34
C ARG A 27 6.99 14.92 -15.75
N LYS A 28 7.67 14.20 -14.85
CA LYS A 28 8.93 14.62 -14.21
C LYS A 28 10.15 13.85 -14.76
N GLY A 29 10.00 13.20 -15.91
CA GLY A 29 11.05 12.39 -16.54
C GLY A 29 11.44 11.14 -15.73
N LEU A 30 12.64 10.61 -16.00
CA LEU A 30 13.16 9.39 -15.36
C LEU A 30 13.24 9.50 -13.84
N PHE A 31 13.66 10.66 -13.33
CA PHE A 31 13.72 10.91 -11.89
C PHE A 31 12.32 10.83 -11.24
N GLY A 32 11.31 11.43 -11.87
CA GLY A 32 9.91 11.28 -11.46
C GLY A 32 9.45 9.83 -11.39
N ALA A 33 9.74 9.06 -12.43
CA ALA A 33 9.40 7.64 -12.47
C ALA A 33 10.06 6.85 -11.34
N SER A 34 11.34 7.13 -11.03
CA SER A 34 12.02 6.49 -9.90
C SER A 34 11.39 6.82 -8.54
N LEU A 35 10.97 8.08 -8.33
CA LEU A 35 10.33 8.49 -7.09
C LEU A 35 8.96 7.84 -6.91
N ASP A 36 8.16 7.77 -7.98
CA ASP A 36 6.89 7.06 -7.97
C ASP A 36 7.12 5.56 -7.64
N ALA A 37 8.09 4.92 -8.29
CA ALA A 37 8.43 3.51 -8.05
C ALA A 37 8.86 3.24 -6.61
N MET A 38 9.71 4.10 -6.04
CA MET A 38 10.12 4.00 -4.63
C MET A 38 8.93 4.14 -3.67
N SER A 39 8.02 5.08 -3.96
CA SER A 39 6.84 5.32 -3.12
C SER A 39 5.89 4.11 -3.12
N VAL A 40 5.67 3.51 -4.30
CA VAL A 40 4.88 2.28 -4.45
C VAL A 40 5.52 1.12 -3.68
N ALA A 41 6.83 0.92 -3.83
CA ALA A 41 7.54 -0.16 -3.13
C ALA A 41 7.43 -0.03 -1.60
N HIS A 42 7.57 1.20 -1.08
CA HIS A 42 7.37 1.48 0.34
C HIS A 42 5.94 1.20 0.81
N ASP A 43 4.93 1.59 0.04
CA ASP A 43 3.53 1.35 0.39
C ASP A 43 3.22 -0.15 0.48
N ILE A 44 3.66 -0.93 -0.50
CA ILE A 44 3.49 -2.39 -0.52
C ILE A 44 4.19 -3.03 0.68
N ALA A 45 5.43 -2.62 0.97
CA ALA A 45 6.18 -3.14 2.10
C ALA A 45 5.49 -2.84 3.45
N ASN A 46 4.93 -1.63 3.60
CA ASN A 46 4.20 -1.24 4.80
C ASN A 46 2.88 -2.00 4.94
N ARG A 47 2.10 -2.12 3.87
CA ARG A 47 0.87 -2.92 3.85
C ARG A 47 1.11 -4.37 4.24
N TRP A 48 2.15 -4.99 3.68
CA TRP A 48 2.53 -6.36 4.04
C TRP A 48 2.93 -6.51 5.52
N LYS A 49 3.66 -5.53 6.07
CA LYS A 49 4.01 -5.51 7.50
C LYS A 49 2.77 -5.35 8.39
N GLU A 50 1.79 -4.55 7.99
CA GLU A 50 0.54 -4.35 8.73
C GLU A 50 -0.34 -5.60 8.69
N GLU A 51 -0.53 -6.18 7.51
CA GLU A 51 -1.29 -7.42 7.31
C GLU A 51 -0.68 -8.58 8.11
N SER A 52 0.64 -8.75 8.07
CA SER A 52 1.32 -9.79 8.84
C SER A 52 1.25 -9.56 10.36
N LYS A 53 1.28 -8.31 10.83
CA LYS A 53 1.02 -7.98 12.25
C LYS A 53 -0.42 -8.34 12.64
N GLN A 54 -1.39 -8.06 11.78
CA GLN A 54 -2.80 -8.35 12.03
C GLN A 54 -3.06 -9.87 12.07
N GLN A 55 -2.41 -10.65 11.20
CA GLN A 55 -2.47 -12.12 11.24
C GLN A 55 -1.92 -12.68 12.57
N LYS A 56 -0.81 -12.14 13.07
CA LYS A 56 -0.25 -12.57 14.37
C LYS A 56 -1.20 -12.25 15.54
N LYS A 57 -1.81 -11.06 15.56
CA LYS A 57 -2.79 -10.67 16.59
C LYS A 57 -4.03 -11.56 16.58
N THR A 58 -4.58 -11.83 15.40
CA THR A 58 -5.78 -12.67 15.26
C THR A 58 -5.52 -14.13 15.61
N ALA A 59 -4.35 -14.68 15.25
CA ALA A 59 -3.95 -16.03 15.67
C ALA A 59 -3.80 -16.13 17.20
N ALA A 60 -3.11 -15.18 17.83
CA ALA A 60 -2.95 -15.14 19.29
C ALA A 60 -4.29 -14.98 20.03
N ALA A 61 -5.21 -14.16 19.50
CA ALA A 61 -6.55 -14.00 20.06
C ALA A 61 -7.41 -15.26 19.94
N ARG A 62 -7.28 -16.02 18.84
CA ARG A 62 -7.99 -17.29 18.65
C ARG A 62 -7.50 -18.38 19.60
N HIS A 63 -6.20 -18.42 19.90
CA HIS A 63 -5.62 -19.41 20.80
C HIS A 63 -6.05 -19.22 22.27
N ARG A 64 -6.48 -18.01 22.67
CA ARG A 64 -6.93 -17.71 24.05
C ARG A 64 -8.40 -18.00 24.34
N ARG A 65 -9.17 -18.55 23.41
CA ARG A 65 -10.62 -18.79 23.61
C ARG A 65 -10.97 -20.15 24.24
N CYS A 66 -10.00 -20.92 24.73
CA CYS A 66 -10.24 -22.20 25.40
C CYS A 66 -9.84 -22.15 26.87
N ILE A 67 -10.65 -21.51 27.72
CA ILE A 67 -10.81 -21.89 29.13
C ILE A 67 -12.32 -21.75 29.40
N SER A 68 -13.08 -22.74 28.96
CA SER A 68 -14.46 -22.91 29.42
C SER A 68 -14.43 -23.32 30.88
N HIS A 69 -15.22 -22.62 31.70
CA HIS A 69 -15.61 -22.95 33.06
C HIS A 69 -15.72 -24.47 33.29
N PHE A 70 -15.07 -24.96 34.33
CA PHE A 70 -15.55 -26.05 35.17
C PHE A 70 -15.26 -25.69 36.63
#